data_AF-K2G6I7-F1
#
_entry.id   AF-K2G6I7-F1
#
_cell.length_a   1.000
_cell.length_b   1.000
_cell.length_c   1.000
_cell.angle_alpha   90.00
_cell.angle_beta   90.00
_cell.angle_gamma   90.00
#
_symmetry.space_group_name_H-M   'P 1'
#
loop_
_entity.id
_entity.type
_entity.pdbx_description
1 polymer ?
#
loop_
_entity_poly.entity_id
_entity_poly.type
_entity_poly.pdbx_seq_one_letter_code
_entity_poly.pdbx_strand_id
1 'polypeptide(L)'
;MKREEKIKSEKDVTEKIINRVSRIEGQVRGLKIMLESKKDCSLIINQVLAVREAVAALGAEILQDNLICQMSERKKIDEKQLRALIKMK
;
A
#
# COMPACT_ATOMS: atom_id res chain seq x y z
N MET A 1 8.19 -21.18 -24.16
CA MET A 1 6.83 -21.02 -23.59
C MET A 1 6.80 -20.71 -22.08
N LYS A 2 7.42 -21.48 -21.16
CA LYS A 2 7.29 -21.19 -19.70
C LYS A 2 7.92 -19.88 -19.19
N ARG A 3 8.88 -19.28 -19.92
CA ARG A 3 9.54 -18.01 -19.51
C ARG A 3 8.69 -16.76 -19.82
N GLU A 4 7.89 -16.79 -20.88
CA GLU A 4 7.12 -15.62 -21.34
C GLU A 4 5.87 -15.39 -20.47
N GLU A 5 5.23 -16.46 -19.98
CA GLU A 5 4.11 -16.37 -19.03
C GLU A 5 4.56 -15.82 -17.66
N LYS A 6 5.74 -16.21 -17.18
CA LYS A 6 6.27 -15.76 -15.88
C LYS A 6 6.60 -14.27 -15.85
N ILE A 7 7.14 -13.72 -16.94
CA ILE A 7 7.51 -12.30 -17.06
C ILE A 7 6.26 -11.40 -17.20
N LYS A 8 5.17 -11.93 -17.79
CA LYS A 8 3.92 -11.17 -17.97
C LYS A 8 3.14 -11.03 -16.67
N SER A 9 3.13 -12.05 -15.80
CA SER A 9 2.47 -11.98 -14.50
C SER A 9 3.24 -11.10 -13.49
N GLU A 10 4.57 -11.13 -13.51
CA GLU A 10 5.43 -10.30 -12.64
C GLU A 10 5.26 -8.78 -12.90
N LYS A 11 5.15 -8.37 -14.17
CA LYS A 11 4.90 -6.96 -14.54
C LYS A 11 3.53 -6.47 -14.08
N ASP A 12 2.49 -7.29 -14.25
CA ASP A 12 1.11 -6.96 -13.87
C ASP A 12 0.94 -6.77 -12.35
N VAL A 13 1.62 -7.58 -11.54
CA VAL A 13 1.62 -7.44 -10.07
C VAL A 13 2.33 -6.15 -9.62
N THR A 14 3.48 -5.85 -10.22
CA THR A 14 4.23 -4.63 -9.91
C THR A 14 3.41 -3.38 -10.27
N GLU A 15 2.76 -3.38 -11.43
CA GLU A 15 1.90 -2.29 -11.89
C GLU A 15 0.68 -2.10 -10.97
N LYS A 16 0.05 -3.19 -10.51
CA LYS A 16 -1.06 -3.12 -9.53
C LYS A 16 -0.63 -2.47 -8.21
N ILE A 17 0.54 -2.83 -7.69
CA ILE A 17 1.08 -2.27 -6.45
C ILE A 17 1.42 -0.79 -6.63
N ILE A 18 2.06 -0.41 -7.74
CA ILE A 18 2.33 0.99 -8.08
C ILE A 18 1.04 1.79 -8.17
N ASN A 19 0.01 1.28 -8.86
CA ASN A 19 -1.29 1.95 -8.97
C ASN A 19 -1.95 2.19 -7.61
N ARG A 20 -1.77 1.28 -6.64
CA ARG A 20 -2.25 1.49 -5.27
C ARG A 20 -1.48 2.57 -4.54
N VAL A 21 -0.15 2.61 -4.69
CA VAL A 21 0.68 3.69 -4.14
C VAL A 21 0.22 5.04 -4.70
N SER A 22 0.00 5.16 -6.01
CA SER A 22 -0.50 6.40 -6.63
C SER A 22 -1.85 6.85 -6.07
N ARG A 23 -2.76 5.91 -5.76
CA ARG A 23 -4.03 6.23 -5.11
C ARG A 23 -3.84 6.78 -3.70
N ILE A 24 -2.97 6.14 -2.90
CA ILE A 24 -2.65 6.60 -1.53
C ILE A 24 -2.01 7.99 -1.58
N GLU A 25 -1.10 8.24 -2.52
CA GLU A 25 -0.50 9.56 -2.72
C GLU A 25 -1.57 10.64 -2.99
N GLY A 26 -2.55 10.32 -3.84
CA GLY A 26 -3.70 11.18 -4.10
C GLY A 26 -4.53 11.47 -2.85
N GLN A 27 -4.76 10.46 -2.00
CA GLN A 27 -5.47 10.65 -0.74
C GLN A 27 -4.70 11.57 0.23
N VAL A 28 -3.38 11.41 0.35
CA VAL A 28 -2.52 12.25 1.20
C VAL A 28 -2.48 13.69 0.67
N ARG A 29 -2.39 13.86 -0.64
CA ARG A 29 -2.48 15.18 -1.28
C ARG A 29 -3.83 15.84 -1.02
N GLY A 30 -4.93 15.08 -1.11
CA GLY A 30 -6.26 15.54 -0.74
C GLY A 30 -6.35 15.98 0.72
N LEU A 31 -5.73 15.23 1.64
CA LEU A 31 -5.69 15.57 3.06
C LEU A 31 -5.01 16.92 3.32
N LYS A 32 -3.89 17.19 2.63
CA LYS A 32 -3.21 18.50 2.68
C LYS A 32 -4.17 19.64 2.28
N ILE A 33 -4.87 19.49 1.16
CA ILE A 33 -5.83 20.49 0.67
C ILE A 33 -6.99 20.68 1.68
N MET A 34 -7.49 19.62 2.29
CA MET A 34 -8.55 19.69 3.30
C MET A 34 -8.13 20.49 4.53
N LEU A 35 -6.88 20.32 4.99
CA LEU A 35 -6.29 21.07 6.09
C LEU A 35 -6.13 22.56 5.73
N GLU A 36 -5.58 22.86 4.56
CA GLU A 36 -5.41 24.24 4.05
C GLU A 36 -6.76 24.95 3.88
N SER A 37 -7.79 24.20 3.46
CA SER A 37 -9.15 24.71 3.25
C SER A 37 -10.00 24.75 4.53
N LYS A 38 -9.43 24.45 5.70
CA LYS A 38 -10.14 24.40 7.00
C LYS A 38 -11.46 23.59 6.94
N LYS A 39 -11.42 22.42 6.29
CA LYS A 39 -12.56 21.50 6.24
C LYS A 39 -12.96 21.01 7.63
N ASP A 40 -14.19 20.51 7.73
CA ASP A 40 -14.72 19.94 8.96
C ASP A 40 -13.80 18.83 9.53
N CYS A 41 -13.54 18.90 10.83
CA CYS A 41 -12.63 18.00 11.52
C CYS A 41 -13.04 16.53 11.36
N SER A 42 -14.34 16.21 11.36
CA SER A 42 -14.81 14.83 11.19
C SER A 42 -14.46 14.29 9.81
N LEU A 43 -14.55 15.12 8.77
CA LEU A 43 -14.18 14.75 7.40
C LEU A 43 -12.67 14.51 7.27
N ILE A 44 -11.86 15.36 7.92
CA ILE A 44 -10.41 15.20 7.94
C ILE A 44 -10.04 13.89 8.63
N ILE A 45 -10.62 13.60 9.80
CA ILE A 45 -10.39 12.35 10.52
C ILE A 45 -10.81 11.14 9.68
N ASN A 46 -11.98 11.18 9.04
CA ASN A 46 -12.43 10.11 8.13
C ASN A 46 -11.44 9.88 6.98
N GLN A 47 -10.87 10.95 6.42
CA GLN A 47 -9.86 10.84 5.36
C GLN A 47 -8.54 10.24 5.89
N VAL A 48 -8.11 10.59 7.10
CA VAL A 48 -6.95 9.96 7.75
C VAL A 48 -7.19 8.46 7.97
N LEU A 49 -8.38 8.07 8.43
CA LEU A 49 -8.76 6.66 8.58
C LEU A 49 -8.69 5.93 7.24
N ALA A 50 -9.20 6.54 6.16
CA ALA A 50 -9.16 5.96 4.82
C ALA A 50 -7.72 5.74 4.31
N VAL A 51 -6.82 6.71 4.52
CA VAL A 51 -5.39 6.59 4.18
C VAL A 51 -4.76 5.44 4.98
N ARG A 52 -5.05 5.35 6.29
CA ARG A 52 -4.52 4.30 7.15
C ARG A 52 -4.90 2.91 6.64
N GLU A 53 -6.19 2.68 6.36
CA GLU A 53 -6.66 1.38 5.86
C GLU A 53 -6.05 1.04 4.48
N ALA A 54 -5.89 2.03 3.60
CA ALA A 54 -5.27 1.82 2.29
C ALA A 54 -3.79 1.41 2.41
N VAL A 55 -3.04 2.03 3.32
CA VAL A 55 -1.64 1.68 3.60
C VAL A 55 -1.53 0.29 4.24
N ALA A 56 -2.42 -0.06 5.18
CA ALA A 56 -2.44 -1.39 5.79
C ALA A 56 -2.72 -2.48 4.74
N ALA A 57 -3.69 -2.25 3.85
CA ALA A 57 -4.00 -3.16 2.76
C ALA A 57 -2.84 -3.32 1.76
N LEU A 58 -2.16 -2.21 1.41
CA LEU A 58 -0.95 -2.25 0.57
C LEU A 58 0.15 -3.10 1.23
N GLY A 59 0.39 -2.91 2.53
CA GLY A 59 1.38 -3.70 3.28
C GLY A 59 1.04 -5.20 3.29
N ALA A 60 -0.23 -5.56 3.48
CA ALA A 60 -0.69 -6.95 3.42
C ALA A 60 -0.49 -7.56 2.03
N GLU A 61 -0.77 -6.82 0.97
CA GLU A 61 -0.58 -7.28 -0.42
C GLU A 61 0.89 -7.50 -0.77
N ILE A 62 1.77 -6.57 -0.41
CA ILE A 62 3.23 -6.72 -0.61
C ILE A 62 3.76 -7.96 0.12
N LEU A 63 3.17 -8.31 1.26
CA LEU A 63 3.54 -9.48 2.03
C LEU A 63 2.99 -10.80 1.47
N GLN A 64 1.78 -10.79 0.91
CA GLN A 64 1.20 -11.94 0.24
C GLN A 64 1.91 -12.21 -1.10
N ASP A 65 2.22 -11.15 -1.85
CA ASP A 65 2.93 -11.26 -3.11
C ASP A 65 4.45 -11.30 -2.89
N ASN A 66 4.96 -12.52 -2.75
CA ASN A 66 6.39 -12.85 -2.72
C ASN A 66 7.18 -12.35 -3.95
N LEU A 67 6.54 -11.76 -4.96
CA LEU A 67 7.16 -11.33 -6.22
C LEU A 67 8.00 -10.06 -6.06
N ILE A 68 7.56 -9.06 -5.31
CA ILE A 68 8.36 -7.82 -5.11
C ILE A 68 9.48 -8.08 -4.10
N CYS A 69 9.21 -8.86 -3.06
CA CYS A 69 10.17 -9.10 -1.99
C CYS A 69 11.33 -10.02 -2.40
N GLN A 70 11.22 -10.74 -3.54
CA GLN A 70 12.29 -11.56 -4.11
C GLN A 70 13.37 -10.77 -4.85
N MET A 71 13.20 -9.46 -5.07
CA MET A 71 14.19 -8.63 -5.79
C MET A 71 15.48 -8.36 -4.99
N SER A 72 15.55 -8.77 -3.72
CA SER A 72 16.76 -8.70 -2.92
C SER A 72 16.89 -9.98 -2.09
N GLU A 73 18.06 -10.63 -2.09
CA GLU A 73 18.36 -11.88 -1.36
C GLU A 73 18.30 -11.77 0.18
N ARG A 74 17.44 -10.94 0.78
CA ARG A 74 17.46 -10.68 2.22
C ARG A 74 16.10 -10.77 2.89
N LYS A 75 16.05 -11.76 3.80
CA LYS A 75 15.13 -11.97 4.93
C LYS A 75 13.64 -11.97 4.59
N LYS A 76 12.99 -13.11 4.87
CA LYS A 76 11.54 -13.20 5.06
C LYS A 76 11.10 -12.03 5.93
N ILE A 77 10.16 -11.23 5.44
CA ILE A 77 9.53 -10.21 6.27
C ILE A 77 8.83 -10.94 7.42
N ASP A 78 9.17 -10.58 8.65
CA ASP A 78 8.61 -11.18 9.85
C ASP A 78 7.13 -10.81 9.96
N GLU A 79 6.26 -11.80 10.22
CA GLU A 79 4.83 -11.62 10.50
C GLU A 79 4.60 -10.61 11.65
N LYS A 80 5.60 -10.39 12.51
CA LYS A 80 5.59 -9.33 13.52
C LYS A 80 5.50 -7.92 12.93
N GLN A 81 6.14 -7.66 11.77
CA GLN A 81 6.04 -6.37 11.07
C GLN A 81 4.63 -6.16 10.48
N LEU A 82 3.98 -7.23 10.00
CA LEU A 82 2.58 -7.22 9.57
C LEU A 82 1.65 -6.85 10.73
N ARG A 83 1.85 -7.47 11.89
CA ARG A 83 1.05 -7.18 13.09
C ARG A 83 1.25 -5.75 13.56
N ALA A 84 2.44 -5.15 13.43
CA ALA A 84 2.64 -3.74 13.79
C ALA A 84 1.87 -2.78 12.86
N LEU A 85 1.78 -3.10 11.56
CA LEU A 85 0.97 -2.34 10.60
C LEU A 85 -0.54 -2.48 10.84
N ILE A 86 -1.00 -3.67 11.24
CA ILE A 86 -2.44 -3.98 11.43
C ILE A 86 -2.93 -3.65 12.86
N LYS A 87 -2.07 -3.70 13.89
CA LYS A 87 -2.45 -3.52 15.31
C LYS A 87 -2.57 -2.05 15.77
N MET A 88 -2.85 -1.09 14.90
CA MET A 88 -3.23 0.26 15.36
C MET A 88 -4.68 0.30 15.87
N LYS A 89 -5.00 -0.58 16.84
CA LYS A 89 -6.19 -0.55 17.68
C LYS A 89 -5.82 -0.10 19.08
#